data_AF-Q8SWF0-F1
#
_entry.id   AF-Q8SWF0-F1
#
_cell.length_a   1.000
_cell.length_b   1.000
_cell.length_c   1.000
_cell.angle_alpha   90.00
_cell.angle_beta   90.00
_cell.angle_gamma   90.00
#
_symmetry.space_group_name_H-M   'P 1'
#
loop_
_entity.id
_entity.type
_entity.pdbx_description
1 polymer ?
#
loop_
_entity_poly.entity_id
_entity_poly.type
_entity_poly.pdbx_seq_one_letter_code
_entity_poly.pdbx_strand_id
1 'polypeptide(L)'
;MPIRGLEEVRKHPGQNFFLKVPQKAFKKMRICIDGNWFLRKYVDVSSICRGLVFGMEEVITEPLLKLLEFKDENDVDMIWVWDGIGINKLQGTSHGGLGTLLTEGFKEYKQENYRKAGKLWRNFIMQKSEMDVANKILEEKGVAVITAPYSATAQCAYLMSAETCSYAFGKSDILLFDGVDKIILDMSDGSGKPYLDVFHKSRFLEFFNLSSRLFSALGLLLGCDFCPTIPRCATDFSFNAVFGLMKGSEDLLKMIRSTCDEGSSKKYTEQFLQGLMLVTYLPVMKVSGSVHPYSEENVPRNLEKILGPKLAPGFYESLFMNKVSGDVLQIMGKTPGTDRDSQLIKMVEAALSRVRGGARKEKGSKDTKDEPGSAEAFVNIIYPGMVLTKDIDPSVGVLLLMSIELRELETPFPMKMLCLHRQTGTKERLKISDKTLKYYVGITRLFNYIKEVKEIYEVTMNKSLDGLFCEAPTLFSASFHDTFGFSESSGESNRRFLKSARDFLRANEKLSPIIPYIVEEIEVTLKK
;
A
#
# COMPACT_ATOMS: atom_id res chain seq x y z
N MET A 1 -11.76 3.41 -5.87
CA MET A 1 -12.78 4.42 -6.16
C MET A 1 -14.10 3.90 -5.65
N PRO A 2 -14.88 4.70 -4.89
CA PRO A 2 -16.23 4.31 -4.49
C PRO A 2 -17.15 4.20 -5.71
N ILE A 3 -18.28 3.51 -5.58
CA ILE A 3 -19.36 3.45 -6.58
C ILE A 3 -19.69 4.87 -7.05
N ARG A 4 -19.47 5.14 -8.34
CA ARG A 4 -19.68 6.44 -8.96
C ARG A 4 -21.15 6.85 -8.87
N GLY A 5 -21.41 8.12 -8.59
CA GLY A 5 -22.77 8.67 -8.53
C GLY A 5 -23.59 8.30 -7.29
N LEU A 6 -23.09 7.46 -6.37
CA LEU A 6 -23.83 7.17 -5.15
C LEU A 6 -24.00 8.41 -4.27
N GLU A 7 -23.06 9.36 -4.28
CA GLU A 7 -23.24 10.65 -3.59
C GLU A 7 -24.24 11.58 -4.31
N GLU A 8 -24.48 11.42 -5.62
CA GLU A 8 -25.48 12.21 -6.33
C GLU A 8 -26.88 11.91 -5.79
N VAL A 9 -27.13 10.65 -5.43
CA VAL A 9 -28.45 10.25 -4.92
C VAL A 9 -28.75 10.78 -3.51
N ARG A 10 -27.74 11.28 -2.78
CA ARG A 10 -27.93 11.98 -1.50
C ARG A 10 -28.82 13.22 -1.65
N LYS A 11 -28.90 13.78 -2.87
CA LYS A 11 -29.73 14.95 -3.21
C LYS A 11 -31.19 14.59 -3.53
N HIS A 12 -31.56 13.31 -3.61
CA HIS A 12 -32.95 12.94 -3.90
C HIS A 12 -33.88 13.41 -2.77
N PRO A 13 -34.97 14.13 -3.09
CA PRO A 13 -35.97 14.51 -2.11
C PRO A 13 -36.56 13.29 -1.40
N GLY A 14 -36.67 13.36 -0.08
CA GLY A 14 -37.28 12.29 0.73
C GLY A 14 -36.42 11.04 0.91
N GLN A 15 -35.16 11.04 0.47
CA GLN A 15 -34.26 9.92 0.73
C GLN A 15 -34.05 9.71 2.24
N ASN A 16 -33.99 8.45 2.67
CA ASN A 16 -33.73 8.06 4.06
C ASN A 16 -32.62 6.99 4.18
N PHE A 17 -31.85 6.78 3.12
CA PHE A 17 -30.77 5.79 3.04
C PHE A 17 -29.38 6.38 3.32
N PHE A 18 -29.20 7.70 3.28
CA PHE A 18 -28.07 8.41 3.89
C PHE A 18 -28.49 9.02 5.22
N LEU A 19 -27.93 8.51 6.31
CA LEU A 19 -28.23 8.94 7.66
C LEU A 19 -27.01 9.57 8.33
N LYS A 20 -27.25 10.62 9.11
CA LYS A 20 -26.29 11.13 10.09
C LYS A 20 -26.58 10.47 11.43
N VAL A 21 -25.70 9.57 11.83
CA VAL A 21 -25.88 8.76 13.04
C VAL A 21 -24.97 9.31 14.15
N PRO A 22 -25.48 9.64 15.35
CA PRO A 22 -24.64 10.15 16.43
C PRO A 22 -23.51 9.18 16.78
N GLN A 23 -22.30 9.66 17.05
CA GLN A 23 -21.15 8.84 17.46
C GLN A 23 -21.46 7.94 18.67
N LYS A 24 -22.23 8.47 19.63
CA LYS A 24 -22.69 7.71 20.81
C LYS A 24 -23.54 6.47 20.48
N ALA A 25 -24.16 6.43 19.31
CA ALA A 25 -24.93 5.26 18.86
C ALA A 25 -24.02 4.08 18.49
N PHE A 26 -22.72 4.32 18.32
CA PHE A 26 -21.72 3.29 18.04
C PHE A 26 -21.08 2.71 19.31
N LYS A 27 -21.54 3.14 20.50
CA LYS A 27 -20.94 2.71 21.76
C LYS A 27 -20.95 1.19 21.91
N LYS A 28 -19.79 0.60 22.28
CA LYS A 28 -19.58 -0.85 22.42
C LYS A 28 -19.76 -1.67 21.13
N MET A 29 -19.79 -1.02 19.97
CA MET A 29 -19.81 -1.73 18.70
C MET A 29 -18.41 -2.09 18.25
N ARG A 30 -18.32 -3.13 17.43
CA ARG A 30 -17.10 -3.47 16.70
C ARG A 30 -17.20 -2.97 15.26
N ILE A 31 -16.18 -2.24 14.81
CA ILE A 31 -16.13 -1.65 13.48
C ILE A 31 -14.90 -2.18 12.73
N CYS A 32 -15.09 -2.70 11.52
CA CYS A 32 -13.98 -2.97 10.60
C CYS A 32 -13.67 -1.75 9.74
N ILE A 33 -12.38 -1.44 9.56
CA ILE A 33 -11.90 -0.26 8.85
C ILE A 33 -11.08 -0.71 7.64
N ASP A 34 -11.52 -0.35 6.42
CA ASP A 34 -10.66 -0.40 5.24
C ASP A 34 -9.55 0.66 5.41
N GLY A 35 -8.37 0.20 5.83
CA GLY A 35 -7.24 1.06 6.17
C GLY A 35 -6.68 1.80 4.95
N ASN A 36 -6.69 1.12 3.79
CA ASN A 36 -6.29 1.71 2.52
C ASN A 36 -7.18 2.90 2.15
N TRP A 37 -8.48 2.77 2.36
CA TRP A 37 -9.42 3.84 2.13
C TRP A 37 -9.32 4.95 3.17
N PHE A 38 -9.17 4.59 4.45
CA PHE A 38 -9.06 5.55 5.55
C PHE A 38 -7.91 6.52 5.32
N LEU A 39 -6.69 6.02 5.07
CA LEU A 39 -5.53 6.88 4.82
C LEU A 39 -5.74 7.76 3.58
N ARG A 40 -6.26 7.20 2.48
CA ARG A 40 -6.54 7.98 1.26
C ARG A 40 -7.58 9.09 1.46
N LYS A 41 -8.51 8.90 2.41
CA LYS A 41 -9.60 9.83 2.69
C LYS A 41 -9.19 10.92 3.68
N TYR A 42 -8.47 10.58 4.75
CA TYR A 42 -8.21 11.49 5.86
C TYR A 42 -6.80 12.05 5.93
N VAL A 43 -5.82 11.47 5.25
CA VAL A 43 -4.52 12.12 5.10
C VAL A 43 -4.70 13.38 4.25
N ASP A 44 -4.32 14.54 4.81
CA ASP A 44 -4.35 15.77 4.06
C ASP A 44 -3.37 15.69 2.89
N VAL A 45 -3.91 15.85 1.69
CA VAL A 45 -3.16 15.74 0.45
C VAL A 45 -2.05 16.78 0.38
N SER A 46 -2.24 17.97 0.96
CA SER A 46 -1.19 18.99 0.95
C SER A 46 0.00 18.60 1.84
N SER A 47 -0.27 17.91 2.94
CA SER A 47 0.75 17.40 3.86
C SER A 47 1.61 16.27 3.26
N ILE A 48 1.16 15.55 2.23
CA ILE A 48 1.94 14.47 1.58
C ILE A 48 3.25 15.00 1.00
N CYS A 49 3.27 16.21 0.45
CA CYS A 49 4.50 16.84 -0.03
C CYS A 49 5.49 17.01 1.11
N ARG A 50 4.98 17.41 2.28
CA ARG A 50 5.76 17.51 3.50
C ARG A 50 6.19 16.12 3.94
N GLY A 51 5.31 15.12 3.99
CA GLY A 51 5.68 13.77 4.44
C GLY A 51 6.75 13.09 3.58
N LEU A 52 6.67 13.21 2.25
CA LEU A 52 7.70 12.67 1.35
C LEU A 52 9.08 13.27 1.61
N VAL A 53 9.06 14.51 2.09
CA VAL A 53 10.24 15.26 2.38
C VAL A 53 10.69 14.92 3.79
N PHE A 54 9.85 15.15 4.81
CA PHE A 54 10.16 15.16 6.25
C PHE A 54 9.93 13.82 6.97
N GLY A 55 9.46 12.81 6.26
CA GLY A 55 8.97 11.56 6.85
C GLY A 55 7.45 11.55 6.93
N MET A 56 6.85 10.41 6.57
CA MET A 56 5.40 10.24 6.49
C MET A 56 4.75 10.00 7.87
N GLU A 57 5.55 9.81 8.92
CA GLU A 57 5.07 9.51 10.27
C GLU A 57 4.13 10.58 10.81
N GLU A 58 4.52 11.86 10.83
CA GLU A 58 3.63 12.95 11.26
C GLU A 58 2.32 12.99 10.42
N VAL A 59 2.44 12.76 9.12
CA VAL A 59 1.33 12.83 8.15
C VAL A 59 0.29 11.74 8.38
N ILE A 60 0.72 10.55 8.77
CA ILE A 60 -0.14 9.39 9.04
C ILE A 60 -0.66 9.42 10.48
N THR A 61 0.14 9.91 11.42
CA THR A 61 -0.20 9.92 12.85
C THR A 61 -1.43 10.80 13.13
N GLU A 62 -1.49 12.00 12.57
CA GLU A 62 -2.59 12.95 12.85
C GLU A 62 -4.00 12.36 12.59
N PRO A 63 -4.32 11.81 11.42
CA PRO A 63 -5.65 11.23 11.18
C PRO A 63 -5.91 9.97 12.01
N LEU A 64 -4.89 9.18 12.34
CA LEU A 64 -5.04 7.99 13.19
C LEU A 64 -5.37 8.38 14.64
N LEU A 65 -4.73 9.40 15.20
CA LEU A 65 -5.03 9.87 16.55
C LEU A 65 -6.49 10.30 16.70
N LYS A 66 -7.04 11.02 15.70
CA LYS A 66 -8.47 11.39 15.69
C LYS A 66 -9.40 10.19 15.66
N LEU A 67 -9.04 9.14 14.92
CA LEU A 67 -9.81 7.89 14.91
C LEU A 67 -9.76 7.18 16.27
N LEU A 68 -8.58 7.17 16.91
CA LEU A 68 -8.35 6.56 18.21
C LEU A 68 -9.04 7.33 19.34
N GLU A 69 -9.12 8.66 19.26
CA GLU A 69 -9.96 9.48 20.13
C GLU A 69 -11.43 9.06 20.03
N PHE A 70 -11.97 8.96 18.81
CA PHE A 70 -13.33 8.46 18.59
C PHE A 70 -13.53 7.05 19.17
N LYS A 71 -12.55 6.16 18.97
CA LYS A 71 -12.56 4.81 19.51
C LYS A 71 -12.71 4.80 21.03
N ASP A 72 -11.85 5.55 21.71
CA ASP A 72 -11.73 5.52 23.16
C ASP A 72 -12.92 6.25 23.82
N GLU A 73 -13.35 7.39 23.29
CA GLU A 73 -14.51 8.15 23.79
C GLU A 73 -15.83 7.37 23.70
N ASN A 74 -15.95 6.52 22.67
CA ASN A 74 -17.17 5.76 22.41
C ASN A 74 -17.05 4.29 22.82
N ASP A 75 -15.94 3.83 23.41
CA ASP A 75 -15.75 2.42 23.78
C ASP A 75 -16.02 1.48 22.58
N VAL A 76 -15.47 1.85 21.41
CA VAL A 76 -15.59 1.10 20.15
C VAL A 76 -14.43 0.13 20.04
N ASP A 77 -14.72 -1.09 19.62
CA ASP A 77 -13.70 -2.05 19.21
C ASP A 77 -13.42 -1.91 17.71
N MET A 78 -12.17 -2.04 17.30
CA MET A 78 -11.77 -1.80 15.91
C MET A 78 -10.93 -2.94 15.36
N ILE A 79 -11.25 -3.33 14.13
CA ILE A 79 -10.41 -4.19 13.30
C ILE A 79 -9.95 -3.36 12.08
N TRP A 80 -8.66 -3.09 12.01
CA TRP A 80 -8.05 -2.43 10.87
C TRP A 80 -7.65 -3.44 9.80
N VAL A 81 -8.06 -3.21 8.55
CA VAL A 81 -7.88 -4.17 7.45
C VAL A 81 -7.11 -3.54 6.30
N TRP A 82 -5.96 -4.11 5.96
CA TRP A 82 -5.19 -3.77 4.77
C TRP A 82 -5.57 -4.64 3.56
N ASP A 83 -5.37 -4.10 2.36
CA ASP A 83 -5.34 -4.93 1.14
C ASP A 83 -4.14 -5.88 1.19
N GLY A 84 -4.31 -7.10 0.67
CA GLY A 84 -3.25 -8.08 0.54
C GLY A 84 -2.82 -8.27 -0.90
N ILE A 85 -2.94 -9.50 -1.39
CA ILE A 85 -2.44 -9.88 -2.72
C ILE A 85 -3.18 -9.08 -3.81
N GLY A 86 -2.40 -8.39 -4.64
CA GLY A 86 -2.91 -7.68 -5.80
C GLY A 86 -3.62 -8.64 -6.78
N ILE A 87 -4.86 -8.32 -7.12
CA ILE A 87 -5.58 -8.99 -8.22
C ILE A 87 -4.99 -8.46 -9.52
N ASN A 88 -4.78 -9.33 -10.53
CA ASN A 88 -4.37 -8.92 -11.88
C ASN A 88 -5.29 -7.78 -12.35
N LYS A 89 -4.82 -6.53 -12.24
CA LYS A 89 -5.69 -5.35 -12.29
C LYS A 89 -6.44 -5.33 -13.62
N LEU A 90 -7.78 -5.40 -13.55
CA LEU A 90 -8.59 -4.83 -14.62
C LEU A 90 -8.31 -3.33 -14.63
N GLN A 91 -8.24 -2.77 -15.84
CA GLN A 91 -8.13 -1.35 -16.14
C GLN A 91 -6.69 -0.80 -16.01
N GLY A 92 -6.02 -0.57 -17.14
CA GLY A 92 -6.31 0.58 -18.00
C GLY A 92 -6.22 1.97 -17.37
N THR A 93 -5.92 2.11 -16.07
CA THR A 93 -5.40 3.38 -15.56
C THR A 93 -3.96 3.49 -16.04
N SER A 94 -3.76 4.24 -17.12
CA SER A 94 -2.49 4.88 -17.44
C SER A 94 -2.10 5.79 -16.27
N HIS A 95 -1.69 5.20 -15.15
CA HIS A 95 -0.74 5.88 -14.29
C HIS A 95 0.49 6.03 -15.16
N GLY A 96 0.82 7.28 -15.53
CA GLY A 96 2.16 7.58 -16.01
C GLY A 96 3.15 6.85 -15.11
N GLY A 97 4.21 6.28 -15.69
CA GLY A 97 5.18 5.53 -14.90
C GLY A 97 5.59 6.34 -13.66
N LEU A 98 5.96 5.67 -12.57
CA LEU A 98 6.28 6.35 -11.30
C LEU A 98 7.19 7.58 -11.51
N GLY A 99 8.16 7.50 -12.42
CA GLY A 99 9.02 8.61 -12.81
C GLY A 99 8.28 9.84 -13.39
N THR A 100 7.22 9.64 -14.17
CA THR A 100 6.34 10.71 -14.66
C THR A 100 5.60 11.39 -13.52
N LEU A 101 4.95 10.61 -12.62
CA LEU A 101 4.23 11.16 -11.46
C LEU A 101 5.17 11.93 -10.51
N LEU A 102 6.39 11.44 -10.32
CA LEU A 102 7.42 12.14 -9.56
C LEU A 102 7.81 13.46 -10.21
N THR A 103 8.11 13.45 -11.51
CA THR A 103 8.53 14.65 -12.25
C THR A 103 7.43 15.70 -12.28
N GLU A 104 6.19 15.30 -12.58
CA GLU A 104 5.04 16.19 -12.59
C GLU A 104 4.73 16.74 -11.20
N GLY A 105 4.74 15.89 -10.17
CA GLY A 105 4.51 16.33 -8.80
C GLY A 105 5.60 17.29 -8.32
N PHE A 106 6.85 17.07 -8.72
CA PHE A 106 7.97 17.94 -8.37
C PHE A 106 7.86 19.30 -9.07
N LYS A 107 7.40 19.33 -10.33
CA LYS A 107 7.09 20.58 -11.03
C LYS A 107 6.04 21.40 -10.29
N GLU A 108 4.96 20.77 -9.84
CA GLU A 108 3.90 21.43 -9.06
C GLU A 108 4.40 21.87 -7.67
N TYR A 109 5.24 21.07 -7.02
CA TYR A 109 5.87 21.41 -5.73
C TYR A 109 6.73 22.67 -5.83
N LYS A 110 7.55 22.79 -6.90
CA LYS A 110 8.37 24.00 -7.15
C LYS A 110 7.54 25.25 -7.38
N GLN A 111 6.31 25.09 -7.88
CA GLN A 111 5.35 26.18 -8.08
C GLN A 111 4.48 26.44 -6.85
N GLU A 112 4.81 25.82 -5.70
CA GLU A 112 4.06 25.91 -4.44
C GLU A 112 2.60 25.39 -4.55
N ASN A 113 2.31 24.59 -5.59
CA ASN A 113 1.02 23.94 -5.77
C ASN A 113 0.98 22.58 -5.04
N TYR A 114 1.15 22.63 -3.72
CA TYR A 114 1.30 21.44 -2.86
C TYR A 114 0.10 20.49 -2.94
N ARG A 115 -1.10 21.03 -3.11
CA ARG A 115 -2.31 20.21 -3.24
C ARG A 115 -2.26 19.35 -4.52
N LYS A 116 -1.80 19.90 -5.64
CA LYS A 116 -1.70 19.14 -6.90
C LYS A 116 -0.52 18.16 -6.88
N ALA A 117 0.62 18.58 -6.36
CA ALA A 117 1.76 17.69 -6.12
C ALA A 117 1.37 16.51 -5.24
N GLY A 118 0.72 16.76 -4.10
CA GLY A 118 0.25 15.72 -3.19
C GLY A 118 -0.78 14.77 -3.80
N LYS A 119 -1.62 15.22 -4.75
CA LYS A 119 -2.52 14.33 -5.50
C LYS A 119 -1.75 13.35 -6.37
N LEU A 120 -0.72 13.81 -7.07
CA LEU A 120 0.16 12.97 -7.91
C LEU A 120 0.95 11.97 -7.06
N TRP A 121 1.28 12.37 -5.83
CA TRP A 121 2.07 11.60 -4.87
C TRP A 121 1.24 10.82 -3.84
N ARG A 122 -0.08 10.77 -4.00
CA ARG A 122 -0.96 10.18 -2.97
C ARG A 122 -0.63 8.73 -2.66
N ASN A 123 -0.18 7.95 -3.63
CA ASN A 123 0.11 6.53 -3.44
C ASN A 123 1.33 6.27 -2.53
N PHE A 124 2.15 7.27 -2.22
CA PHE A 124 3.29 7.11 -1.31
C PHE A 124 2.87 6.84 0.15
N ILE A 125 1.67 7.28 0.57
CA ILE A 125 1.14 6.98 1.92
C ILE A 125 0.81 5.49 2.13
N MET A 126 0.87 4.69 1.05
CA MET A 126 0.46 3.28 1.00
C MET A 126 1.66 2.34 0.83
N GLN A 127 2.87 2.84 1.01
CA GLN A 127 4.07 2.01 0.99
C GLN A 127 4.20 1.20 2.29
N LYS A 128 4.95 0.10 2.24
CA LYS A 128 5.07 -0.85 3.35
C LYS A 128 5.61 -0.19 4.62
N SER A 129 6.70 0.59 4.51
CA SER A 129 7.25 1.37 5.63
C SER A 129 6.22 2.26 6.33
N GLU A 130 5.30 2.85 5.58
CA GLU A 130 4.26 3.77 6.02
C GLU A 130 3.10 3.01 6.68
N MET A 131 2.75 1.86 6.11
CA MET A 131 1.80 0.93 6.73
C MET A 131 2.32 0.41 8.06
N ASP A 132 3.62 0.14 8.19
CA ASP A 132 4.22 -0.33 9.44
C ASP A 132 4.18 0.73 10.54
N VAL A 133 4.33 2.01 10.19
CA VAL A 133 4.11 3.13 11.12
C VAL A 133 2.67 3.14 11.61
N ALA A 134 1.70 3.02 10.71
CA ALA A 134 0.28 2.95 11.08
C ALA A 134 -0.01 1.72 11.97
N ASN A 135 0.54 0.55 11.64
CA ASN A 135 0.37 -0.69 12.41
C ASN A 135 0.86 -0.50 13.83
N LYS A 136 2.07 0.03 14.00
CA LYS A 136 2.66 0.29 15.32
C LYS A 136 1.74 1.18 16.17
N ILE A 137 1.28 2.31 15.62
CA ILE A 137 0.39 3.25 16.33
C ILE A 137 -0.93 2.56 16.74
N LEU A 138 -1.51 1.78 15.83
CA LEU A 138 -2.79 1.09 16.04
C LEU A 138 -2.67 -0.04 17.07
N GLU A 139 -1.63 -0.87 16.97
CA GLU A 139 -1.37 -2.01 17.87
C GLU A 139 -1.04 -1.53 19.28
N GLU A 140 -0.24 -0.47 19.43
CA GLU A 140 0.03 0.18 20.73
C GLU A 140 -1.26 0.68 21.42
N LYS A 141 -2.33 0.89 20.65
CA LYS A 141 -3.66 1.32 21.13
C LYS A 141 -4.68 0.19 21.16
N GLY A 142 -4.23 -1.05 21.01
CA GLY A 142 -5.07 -2.24 21.12
C GLY A 142 -6.02 -2.45 19.96
N VAL A 143 -5.78 -1.83 18.80
CA VAL A 143 -6.53 -2.11 17.57
C VAL A 143 -5.98 -3.37 16.91
N ALA A 144 -6.86 -4.31 16.56
CA ALA A 144 -6.46 -5.48 15.81
C ALA A 144 -6.17 -5.09 14.36
N VAL A 145 -4.93 -5.26 13.92
CA VAL A 145 -4.52 -4.98 12.53
C VAL A 145 -4.40 -6.31 11.79
N ILE A 146 -5.04 -6.42 10.63
CA ILE A 146 -4.98 -7.61 9.76
C ILE A 146 -4.77 -7.21 8.30
N THR A 147 -4.23 -8.14 7.51
CA THR A 147 -4.18 -7.99 6.05
C THR A 147 -5.11 -9.01 5.39
N ALA A 148 -6.04 -8.54 4.55
CA ALA A 148 -6.94 -9.42 3.80
C ALA A 148 -6.13 -10.33 2.84
N PRO A 149 -6.62 -11.53 2.46
CA PRO A 149 -5.94 -12.33 1.44
C PRO A 149 -5.77 -11.58 0.11
N TYR A 150 -6.76 -10.77 -0.27
CA TYR A 150 -6.74 -9.97 -1.50
C TYR A 150 -7.17 -8.52 -1.25
N SER A 151 -8.46 -8.29 -0.92
CA SER A 151 -9.00 -6.93 -0.77
C SER A 151 -9.58 -6.68 0.61
N ALA A 152 -9.19 -5.56 1.21
CA ALA A 152 -9.78 -5.05 2.45
C ALA A 152 -11.28 -4.83 2.31
N THR A 153 -11.76 -4.34 1.15
CA THR A 153 -13.18 -4.18 0.82
C THR A 153 -13.97 -5.49 1.05
N ALA A 154 -13.49 -6.60 0.47
CA ALA A 154 -14.17 -7.89 0.56
C ALA A 154 -14.05 -8.50 1.97
N GLN A 155 -12.90 -8.34 2.62
CA GLN A 155 -12.72 -8.81 3.98
C GLN A 155 -13.61 -8.05 4.98
N CYS A 156 -13.75 -6.73 4.85
CA CYS A 156 -14.68 -5.93 5.64
C CYS A 156 -16.13 -6.37 5.40
N ALA A 157 -16.52 -6.60 4.13
CA ALA A 157 -17.83 -7.14 3.80
C ALA A 157 -18.09 -8.51 4.46
N TYR A 158 -17.06 -9.37 4.49
CA TYR A 158 -17.19 -10.69 5.11
C TYR A 158 -17.34 -10.60 6.62
N LEU A 159 -16.56 -9.74 7.28
CA LEU A 159 -16.69 -9.53 8.73
C LEU A 159 -18.08 -8.98 9.11
N MET A 160 -18.71 -8.21 8.22
CA MET A 160 -20.09 -7.76 8.38
C MET A 160 -21.11 -8.90 8.19
N SER A 161 -20.99 -9.68 7.10
CA SER A 161 -21.94 -10.77 6.82
C SER A 161 -21.82 -11.95 7.78
N ALA A 162 -20.63 -12.16 8.36
CA ALA A 162 -20.38 -13.14 9.42
C ALA A 162 -20.71 -12.60 10.83
N GLU A 163 -21.38 -11.44 10.94
CA GLU A 163 -21.78 -10.79 12.19
C GLU A 163 -20.63 -10.55 13.18
N THR A 164 -19.38 -10.56 12.68
CA THR A 164 -18.19 -10.31 13.49
C THR A 164 -18.03 -8.82 13.76
N CYS A 165 -18.46 -7.96 12.84
CA CYS A 165 -18.49 -6.50 12.98
C CYS A 165 -19.91 -5.96 12.79
N SER A 166 -20.25 -4.90 13.51
CA SER A 166 -21.56 -4.24 13.41
C SER A 166 -21.61 -3.20 12.29
N TYR A 167 -20.45 -2.61 11.96
CA TYR A 167 -20.27 -1.64 10.89
C TYR A 167 -18.94 -1.85 10.18
N ALA A 168 -18.91 -1.50 8.90
CA ALA A 168 -17.68 -1.34 8.13
C ALA A 168 -17.52 0.13 7.74
N PHE A 169 -16.31 0.65 7.86
CA PHE A 169 -15.91 1.89 7.22
C PHE A 169 -15.09 1.58 5.99
N GLY A 170 -15.43 2.21 4.86
CA GLY A 170 -14.72 1.98 3.62
C GLY A 170 -15.38 2.65 2.43
N LYS A 171 -14.95 2.22 1.24
CA LYS A 171 -15.60 2.59 -0.03
C LYS A 171 -17.01 1.99 -0.08
N SER A 172 -17.90 2.63 -0.84
CA SER A 172 -19.25 2.10 -1.06
C SER A 172 -19.28 0.74 -1.77
N ASP A 173 -18.18 0.34 -2.39
CA ASP A 173 -17.95 -0.97 -2.99
C ASP A 173 -18.18 -2.15 -2.04
N ILE A 174 -18.05 -1.96 -0.72
CA ILE A 174 -18.38 -2.97 0.30
C ILE A 174 -19.85 -3.42 0.17
N LEU A 175 -20.76 -2.51 -0.22
CA LEU A 175 -22.20 -2.80 -0.38
C LEU A 175 -22.51 -3.73 -1.58
N LEU A 176 -21.55 -3.96 -2.48
CA LEU A 176 -21.72 -4.87 -3.62
C LEU A 176 -21.70 -6.34 -3.20
N PHE A 177 -21.13 -6.64 -2.04
CA PHE A 177 -21.07 -7.97 -1.48
C PHE A 177 -22.39 -8.32 -0.78
N ASP A 178 -22.76 -9.59 -0.86
CA ASP A 178 -24.00 -10.06 -0.25
C ASP A 178 -23.90 -10.11 1.28
N GLY A 179 -25.01 -9.91 1.98
CA GLY A 179 -25.02 -9.87 3.45
C GLY A 179 -24.53 -8.55 4.08
N VAL A 180 -24.22 -7.52 3.29
CA VAL A 180 -23.90 -6.18 3.79
C VAL A 180 -25.09 -5.24 3.60
N ASP A 181 -25.70 -4.81 4.70
CA ASP A 181 -26.80 -3.81 4.67
C ASP A 181 -26.31 -2.37 4.85
N LYS A 182 -25.29 -2.13 5.68
CA LYS A 182 -24.92 -0.77 6.08
C LYS A 182 -23.42 -0.56 6.19
N ILE A 183 -22.97 0.64 5.87
CA ILE A 183 -21.56 1.06 6.00
C ILE A 183 -21.46 2.50 6.48
N ILE A 184 -20.34 2.82 7.11
CA ILE A 184 -19.94 4.18 7.44
C ILE A 184 -19.15 4.73 6.23
N LEU A 185 -19.68 5.77 5.61
CA LEU A 185 -19.03 6.45 4.49
C LEU A 185 -18.10 7.56 4.96
N ASP A 186 -18.45 8.25 6.04
CA ASP A 186 -17.64 9.32 6.61
C ASP A 186 -17.68 9.32 8.14
N MET A 187 -16.49 9.43 8.73
CA MET A 187 -16.27 9.62 10.15
C MET A 187 -15.81 11.04 10.52
N SER A 188 -15.44 11.89 9.55
CA SER A 188 -15.00 13.25 9.88
C SER A 188 -16.20 14.16 10.06
N ASP A 189 -16.17 14.91 11.16
CA ASP A 189 -17.04 16.06 11.34
C ASP A 189 -16.28 17.33 10.98
N GLY A 190 -16.19 17.65 9.69
CA GLY A 190 -15.76 18.98 9.23
C GLY A 190 -16.62 20.16 9.75
N SER A 191 -17.42 19.96 10.81
CA SER A 191 -18.39 20.86 11.41
C SER A 191 -18.44 20.84 12.95
N GLY A 192 -17.60 20.07 13.66
CA GLY A 192 -17.63 20.01 15.13
C GLY A 192 -18.90 19.38 15.71
N LYS A 193 -19.50 18.41 15.01
CA LYS A 193 -20.75 17.74 15.41
C LYS A 193 -20.53 16.22 15.49
N PRO A 194 -20.96 15.54 16.56
CA PRO A 194 -20.63 14.14 16.84
C PRO A 194 -21.50 13.16 16.04
N TYR A 195 -21.40 13.14 14.71
CA TYR A 195 -22.14 12.22 13.83
C TYR A 195 -21.23 11.56 12.80
N LEU A 196 -21.59 10.34 12.40
CA LEU A 196 -21.02 9.62 11.25
C LEU A 196 -22.05 9.55 10.12
N ASP A 197 -21.59 9.64 8.87
CA ASP A 197 -22.42 9.43 7.68
C ASP A 197 -22.53 7.93 7.40
N VAL A 198 -23.75 7.39 7.50
CA VAL A 198 -24.06 5.97 7.30
C VAL A 198 -24.97 5.79 6.10
N PHE A 199 -24.65 4.80 5.26
CA PHE A 199 -25.51 4.36 4.16
C PHE A 199 -26.24 3.06 4.53
N HIS A 200 -27.54 2.98 4.20
CA HIS A 200 -28.37 1.78 4.37
C HIS A 200 -28.88 1.26 3.03
N LYS A 201 -28.38 0.09 2.60
CA LYS A 201 -28.71 -0.60 1.35
C LYS A 201 -30.17 -1.00 1.29
N SER A 202 -30.73 -1.63 2.33
CA SER A 202 -32.16 -2.02 2.38
C SER A 202 -33.10 -0.86 2.02
N ARG A 203 -32.87 0.32 2.61
CA ARG A 203 -33.66 1.53 2.31
C ARG A 203 -33.47 2.05 0.89
N PHE A 204 -32.25 1.96 0.37
CA PHE A 204 -31.98 2.28 -1.04
C PHE A 204 -32.70 1.32 -1.99
N LEU A 205 -32.67 0.01 -1.69
CA LEU A 205 -33.34 -1.02 -2.46
C LEU A 205 -34.85 -0.79 -2.50
N GLU A 206 -35.46 -0.48 -1.36
CA GLU A 206 -36.88 -0.13 -1.24
C GLU A 206 -37.21 1.12 -2.08
N PHE A 207 -36.44 2.19 -1.90
CA PHE A 207 -36.67 3.47 -2.59
C PHE A 207 -36.61 3.35 -4.11
N PHE A 208 -35.67 2.56 -4.63
CA PHE A 208 -35.50 2.35 -6.08
C PHE A 208 -36.22 1.11 -6.62
N ASN A 209 -36.93 0.35 -5.78
CA ASN A 209 -37.55 -0.94 -6.09
C ASN A 209 -36.56 -1.92 -6.77
N LEU A 210 -35.44 -2.18 -6.10
CA LEU A 210 -34.37 -3.05 -6.56
C LEU A 210 -34.20 -4.28 -5.66
N SER A 211 -33.73 -5.37 -6.26
CA SER A 211 -33.20 -6.51 -5.50
C SER A 211 -31.71 -6.31 -5.17
N SER A 212 -31.20 -7.02 -4.16
CA SER A 212 -29.77 -6.99 -3.81
C SER A 212 -28.87 -7.33 -5.02
N ARG A 213 -29.26 -8.33 -5.82
CA ARG A 213 -28.53 -8.74 -7.04
C ARG A 213 -28.49 -7.63 -8.09
N LEU A 214 -29.62 -6.94 -8.31
CA LEU A 214 -29.68 -5.81 -9.24
C LEU A 214 -28.88 -4.61 -8.73
N PHE A 215 -28.78 -4.40 -7.42
CA PHE A 215 -27.91 -3.37 -6.85
C PHE A 215 -26.44 -3.63 -7.13
N SER A 216 -25.96 -4.87 -6.95
CA SER A 216 -24.57 -5.21 -7.26
C SER A 216 -24.28 -4.99 -8.75
N ALA A 217 -25.20 -5.38 -9.63
CA ALA A 217 -25.09 -5.11 -11.07
C ALA A 217 -25.10 -3.60 -11.38
N LEU A 218 -25.98 -2.82 -10.75
CA LEU A 218 -26.04 -1.37 -10.89
C LEU A 218 -24.71 -0.72 -10.49
N GLY A 219 -24.12 -1.10 -9.36
CA GLY A 219 -22.85 -0.55 -8.91
C GLY A 219 -21.69 -0.82 -9.87
N LEU A 220 -21.65 -2.01 -10.49
CA LEU A 220 -20.70 -2.33 -11.55
C LEU A 220 -20.91 -1.48 -12.81
N LEU A 221 -22.17 -1.24 -13.21
CA LEU A 221 -22.51 -0.40 -14.36
C LEU A 221 -22.19 1.09 -14.13
N LEU A 222 -22.42 1.58 -12.91
CA LEU A 222 -22.08 2.96 -12.51
C LEU A 222 -20.57 3.18 -12.52
N GLY A 223 -19.80 2.15 -12.19
CA GLY A 223 -18.35 2.16 -12.12
C GLY A 223 -17.85 2.18 -10.68
N CYS A 224 -16.92 1.29 -10.38
CA CYS A 224 -16.33 1.05 -9.06
C CYS A 224 -14.91 0.45 -9.24
N ASP A 225 -14.28 -0.03 -8.16
CA ASP A 225 -12.95 -0.66 -8.28
C ASP A 225 -12.95 -1.97 -9.08
N PHE A 226 -14.09 -2.64 -9.19
CA PHE A 226 -14.20 -3.93 -9.87
C PHE A 226 -14.57 -3.83 -11.36
N CYS A 227 -15.14 -2.71 -11.81
CA CYS A 227 -15.62 -2.53 -13.18
C CYS A 227 -15.71 -1.03 -13.52
N PRO A 228 -15.29 -0.58 -14.73
CA PRO A 228 -15.46 0.82 -15.10
C PRO A 228 -16.94 1.16 -15.32
N THR A 229 -17.25 2.45 -15.38
CA THR A 229 -18.58 2.92 -15.81
C THR A 229 -18.90 2.39 -17.21
N ILE A 230 -20.16 2.04 -17.47
CA ILE A 230 -20.63 1.66 -18.81
C ILE A 230 -20.20 2.70 -19.86
N PRO A 231 -19.56 2.31 -20.97
CA PRO A 231 -18.92 3.23 -21.92
C PRO A 231 -19.81 4.40 -22.37
N ARG A 232 -21.10 4.14 -22.65
CA ARG A 232 -22.06 5.17 -23.06
C ARG A 232 -22.22 6.31 -22.04
N CYS A 233 -22.02 6.03 -20.76
CA CYS A 233 -22.18 7.00 -19.67
C CYS A 233 -20.83 7.43 -19.07
N ALA A 234 -19.70 7.08 -19.71
CA ALA A 234 -18.39 7.34 -19.13
C ALA A 234 -18.02 8.83 -19.11
N THR A 235 -18.31 9.53 -20.22
CA THR A 235 -17.98 10.96 -20.45
C THR A 235 -18.98 11.91 -19.79
N ASP A 236 -20.27 11.72 -20.07
CA ASP A 236 -21.38 12.48 -19.46
C ASP A 236 -22.14 11.60 -18.48
N PHE A 237 -21.55 11.45 -17.28
CA PHE A 237 -22.07 10.53 -16.28
C PHE A 237 -23.27 11.13 -15.54
N SER A 238 -24.29 10.29 -15.36
CA SER A 238 -25.44 10.56 -14.51
C SER A 238 -25.94 9.25 -13.92
N PHE A 239 -26.16 9.22 -12.60
CA PHE A 239 -26.77 8.06 -11.94
C PHE A 239 -28.08 7.64 -12.62
N ASN A 240 -28.96 8.59 -12.91
CA ASN A 240 -30.28 8.33 -13.49
C ASN A 240 -30.20 7.75 -14.91
N ALA A 241 -29.19 8.14 -15.70
CA ALA A 241 -28.99 7.59 -17.03
C ALA A 241 -28.64 6.10 -16.98
N VAL A 242 -27.69 5.72 -16.11
CA VAL A 242 -27.29 4.32 -15.94
C VAL A 242 -28.43 3.50 -15.33
N PHE A 243 -29.09 4.03 -14.30
CA PHE A 243 -30.24 3.39 -13.66
C PHE A 243 -31.40 3.16 -14.63
N GLY A 244 -31.71 4.14 -15.49
CA GLY A 244 -32.75 4.04 -16.52
C GLY A 244 -32.46 2.95 -17.56
N LEU A 245 -31.20 2.82 -18.00
CA LEU A 245 -30.76 1.75 -18.91
C LEU A 245 -30.97 0.37 -18.30
N MET A 246 -30.61 0.21 -17.02
CA MET A 246 -30.79 -1.06 -16.31
C MET A 246 -32.27 -1.40 -16.12
N LYS A 247 -33.08 -0.44 -15.66
CA LYS A 247 -34.51 -0.66 -15.38
C LYS A 247 -35.32 -0.96 -16.64
N GLY A 248 -34.91 -0.42 -17.78
CA GLY A 248 -35.54 -0.68 -19.08
C GLY A 248 -35.12 -2.00 -19.74
N SER A 249 -34.31 -2.83 -19.06
CA SER A 249 -33.76 -4.06 -19.65
C SER A 249 -34.08 -5.30 -18.82
N GLU A 250 -34.51 -6.36 -19.50
CA GLU A 250 -34.66 -7.69 -18.92
C GLU A 250 -33.35 -8.49 -18.92
N ASP A 251 -32.41 -8.14 -19.80
CA ASP A 251 -31.12 -8.82 -19.95
C ASP A 251 -29.99 -7.79 -20.03
N LEU A 252 -29.23 -7.70 -18.94
CA LEU A 252 -28.12 -6.77 -18.78
C LEU A 252 -27.01 -6.98 -19.82
N LEU A 253 -26.74 -8.22 -20.24
CA LEU A 253 -25.70 -8.50 -21.22
C LEU A 253 -26.14 -8.04 -22.61
N LYS A 254 -27.42 -8.26 -22.95
CA LYS A 254 -28.00 -7.72 -24.18
C LYS A 254 -27.99 -6.20 -24.17
N MET A 255 -28.33 -5.57 -23.05
CA MET A 255 -28.27 -4.11 -22.89
C MET A 255 -26.85 -3.58 -23.08
N ILE A 256 -25.85 -4.17 -22.42
CA ILE A 256 -24.45 -3.76 -22.60
C ILE A 256 -24.05 -3.83 -24.08
N ARG A 257 -24.42 -4.93 -24.76
CA ARG A 257 -24.08 -5.15 -26.17
C ARG A 257 -24.74 -4.18 -27.12
N SER A 258 -25.98 -3.77 -26.87
CA SER A 258 -26.70 -2.83 -27.72
C SER A 258 -26.35 -1.36 -27.45
N THR A 259 -25.73 -1.08 -26.30
CA THR A 259 -25.51 0.28 -25.79
C THR A 259 -24.10 0.79 -26.07
N CYS A 260 -23.17 -0.11 -26.39
CA CYS A 260 -21.76 0.20 -26.63
C CYS A 260 -21.38 -0.16 -28.07
N ASP A 261 -20.45 0.59 -28.68
CA ASP A 261 -19.89 0.25 -30.00
C ASP A 261 -19.24 -1.14 -29.97
N GLU A 262 -19.28 -1.89 -31.07
CA GLU A 262 -18.91 -3.32 -31.12
C GLU A 262 -17.56 -3.66 -30.46
N GLY A 263 -16.51 -2.86 -30.71
CA GLY A 263 -15.18 -3.06 -30.11
C GLY A 263 -15.11 -2.80 -28.60
N SER A 264 -15.89 -1.82 -28.12
CA SER A 264 -15.95 -1.48 -26.68
C SER A 264 -16.85 -2.44 -25.90
N SER A 265 -17.91 -2.93 -26.54
CA SER A 265 -18.91 -3.85 -25.99
C SER A 265 -18.30 -5.16 -25.50
N LYS A 266 -17.46 -5.82 -26.33
CA LYS A 266 -16.83 -7.09 -25.94
C LYS A 266 -15.93 -6.92 -24.72
N LYS A 267 -15.02 -5.93 -24.77
CA LYS A 267 -14.09 -5.64 -23.68
C LYS A 267 -14.85 -5.30 -22.39
N TYR A 268 -15.86 -4.45 -22.47
CA TYR A 268 -16.64 -4.08 -21.29
C TYR A 268 -17.44 -5.25 -20.72
N THR A 269 -18.02 -6.09 -21.58
CA THR A 269 -18.74 -7.31 -21.16
C THR A 269 -17.83 -8.23 -20.34
N GLU A 270 -16.59 -8.44 -20.81
CA GLU A 270 -15.58 -9.22 -20.08
C GLU A 270 -15.27 -8.60 -18.71
N GLN A 271 -15.08 -7.27 -18.66
CA GLN A 271 -14.82 -6.55 -17.42
C GLN A 271 -15.99 -6.60 -16.44
N PHE A 272 -17.23 -6.48 -16.93
CA PHE A 272 -18.45 -6.54 -16.13
C PHE A 272 -18.65 -7.93 -15.53
N LEU A 273 -18.51 -8.99 -16.33
CA LEU A 273 -18.62 -10.38 -15.86
C LEU A 273 -17.52 -10.72 -14.84
N GLN A 274 -16.29 -10.25 -15.09
CA GLN A 274 -15.21 -10.41 -14.14
C GLN A 274 -15.47 -9.64 -12.84
N GLY A 275 -16.01 -8.42 -12.92
CA GLY A 275 -16.45 -7.65 -11.76
C GLY A 275 -17.50 -8.40 -10.93
N LEU A 276 -18.52 -8.99 -11.59
CA LEU A 276 -19.51 -9.86 -10.93
C LEU A 276 -18.86 -11.06 -10.23
N MET A 277 -17.90 -11.71 -10.88
CA MET A 277 -17.16 -12.82 -10.26
C MET A 277 -16.38 -12.36 -9.02
N LEU A 278 -15.74 -11.20 -9.05
CA LEU A 278 -14.97 -10.67 -7.93
C LEU A 278 -15.87 -10.32 -6.74
N VAL A 279 -16.98 -9.60 -6.95
CA VAL A 279 -17.90 -9.25 -5.85
C VAL A 279 -18.65 -10.45 -5.25
N THR A 280 -18.63 -11.60 -5.95
CA THR A 280 -19.30 -12.83 -5.48
C THR A 280 -18.32 -13.82 -4.85
N TYR A 281 -17.12 -13.97 -5.41
CA TYR A 281 -16.21 -15.08 -5.12
C TYR A 281 -14.82 -14.66 -4.64
N LEU A 282 -14.51 -13.36 -4.50
CA LEU A 282 -13.18 -12.94 -4.07
C LEU A 282 -12.82 -13.60 -2.72
N PRO A 283 -11.69 -14.31 -2.61
CA PRO A 283 -11.37 -15.03 -1.39
C PRO A 283 -11.13 -14.10 -0.21
N VAL A 284 -11.60 -14.55 0.95
CA VAL A 284 -11.49 -13.87 2.24
C VAL A 284 -10.99 -14.87 3.29
N MET A 285 -10.39 -14.35 4.36
CA MET A 285 -10.09 -15.15 5.54
C MET A 285 -11.41 -15.35 6.30
N LYS A 286 -11.88 -16.60 6.36
CA LYS A 286 -13.08 -16.97 7.12
C LYS A 286 -12.79 -16.95 8.61
N VAL A 287 -13.83 -16.82 9.45
CA VAL A 287 -13.70 -16.89 10.92
C VAL A 287 -13.11 -18.22 11.41
N SER A 288 -13.15 -19.27 10.58
CA SER A 288 -12.46 -20.55 10.81
C SER A 288 -10.93 -20.47 10.68
N GLY A 289 -10.37 -19.35 10.22
CA GLY A 289 -8.94 -19.20 9.95
C GLY A 289 -8.50 -19.78 8.60
N SER A 290 -9.43 -20.12 7.70
CA SER A 290 -9.14 -20.65 6.37
C SER A 290 -9.53 -19.67 5.26
N VAL A 291 -8.76 -19.65 4.17
CA VAL A 291 -9.06 -18.82 2.99
C VAL A 291 -9.96 -19.57 2.02
N HIS A 292 -11.17 -19.03 1.84
CA HIS A 292 -12.19 -19.54 0.93
C HIS A 292 -12.83 -18.39 0.14
N PRO A 293 -13.44 -18.67 -1.03
CA PRO A 293 -14.28 -17.71 -1.72
C PRO A 293 -15.31 -17.02 -0.80
N TYR A 294 -15.64 -15.76 -1.08
CA TYR A 294 -16.66 -15.02 -0.32
C TYR A 294 -17.98 -15.82 -0.24
N SER A 295 -18.55 -16.18 -1.39
CA SER A 295 -19.59 -17.19 -1.53
C SER A 295 -19.01 -18.53 -2.00
N GLU A 296 -19.44 -19.61 -1.38
CA GLU A 296 -19.05 -20.98 -1.77
C GLU A 296 -20.06 -21.64 -2.72
N GLU A 297 -21.16 -20.96 -3.01
CA GLU A 297 -22.20 -21.45 -3.92
C GLU A 297 -21.77 -21.26 -5.38
N ASN A 298 -21.82 -22.31 -6.21
CA ASN A 298 -21.60 -22.21 -7.65
C ASN A 298 -20.24 -21.59 -8.06
N VAL A 299 -19.18 -21.82 -7.27
CA VAL A 299 -17.84 -21.26 -7.52
C VAL A 299 -17.34 -21.67 -8.92
N PRO A 300 -16.95 -20.71 -9.78
CA PRO A 300 -16.45 -21.01 -11.12
C PRO A 300 -15.14 -21.80 -11.10
N ARG A 301 -15.05 -22.86 -11.92
CA ARG A 301 -13.86 -23.74 -12.01
C ARG A 301 -12.54 -23.03 -12.37
N ASN A 302 -12.62 -21.86 -13.00
CA ASN A 302 -11.47 -21.12 -13.53
C ASN A 302 -11.16 -19.82 -12.76
N LEU A 303 -11.59 -19.70 -11.51
CA LEU A 303 -11.38 -18.48 -10.70
C LEU A 303 -9.89 -18.11 -10.57
N GLU A 304 -9.00 -19.11 -10.54
CA GLU A 304 -7.54 -18.94 -10.50
C GLU A 304 -6.97 -18.18 -11.71
N LYS A 305 -7.66 -18.19 -12.87
CA LYS A 305 -7.24 -17.38 -14.02
C LYS A 305 -7.32 -15.88 -13.76
N ILE A 306 -8.20 -15.47 -12.85
CA ILE A 306 -8.40 -14.07 -12.45
C ILE A 306 -7.49 -13.73 -11.27
N LEU A 307 -7.46 -14.61 -10.26
CA LEU A 307 -6.80 -14.34 -8.98
C LEU A 307 -5.32 -14.75 -8.93
N GLY A 308 -4.86 -15.53 -9.90
CA GLY A 308 -3.55 -16.16 -9.87
C GLY A 308 -3.53 -17.46 -9.04
N PRO A 309 -2.34 -18.04 -8.85
CA PRO A 309 -2.19 -19.31 -8.16
C PRO A 309 -2.50 -19.20 -6.66
N LYS A 310 -3.19 -20.20 -6.12
CA LYS A 310 -3.46 -20.32 -4.68
C LYS A 310 -2.17 -20.54 -3.89
N LEU A 311 -2.04 -19.89 -2.74
CA LEU A 311 -0.93 -20.11 -1.82
C LEU A 311 -1.20 -21.26 -0.83
N ALA A 312 -0.12 -21.75 -0.21
CA ALA A 312 -0.26 -22.65 0.93
C ALA A 312 -0.88 -21.92 2.14
N PRO A 313 -1.67 -22.60 2.99
CA PRO A 313 -2.37 -21.97 4.11
C PRO A 313 -1.49 -21.12 5.03
N GLY A 314 -0.28 -21.59 5.38
CA GLY A 314 0.63 -20.85 6.27
C GLY A 314 1.10 -19.49 5.73
N PHE A 315 1.10 -19.29 4.40
CA PHE A 315 1.35 -17.97 3.82
C PHE A 315 0.16 -17.03 3.99
N TYR A 316 -1.06 -17.53 3.81
CA TYR A 316 -2.25 -16.72 4.06
C TYR A 316 -2.38 -16.36 5.54
N GLU A 317 -2.04 -17.28 6.45
CA GLU A 317 -1.97 -17.00 7.89
C GLU A 317 -0.92 -15.91 8.20
N SER A 318 0.29 -16.05 7.66
CA SER A 318 1.36 -15.07 7.87
C SER A 318 1.01 -13.69 7.31
N LEU A 319 0.39 -13.66 6.12
CA LEU A 319 -0.16 -12.43 5.53
C LEU A 319 -1.21 -11.83 6.45
N PHE A 320 -2.20 -12.62 6.88
CA PHE A 320 -3.30 -12.15 7.72
C PHE A 320 -2.83 -11.54 9.04
N MET A 321 -1.77 -12.09 9.61
CA MET A 321 -1.13 -11.60 10.84
C MET A 321 -0.08 -10.50 10.60
N ASN A 322 -0.05 -9.88 9.40
CA ASN A 322 0.90 -8.84 8.98
C ASN A 322 2.39 -9.22 9.06
N LYS A 323 2.72 -10.52 9.12
CA LYS A 323 4.10 -11.01 9.13
C LYS A 323 4.74 -10.97 7.75
N VAL A 324 3.93 -10.91 6.70
CA VAL A 324 4.37 -10.85 5.30
C VAL A 324 3.48 -9.87 4.54
N SER A 325 4.08 -9.02 3.71
CA SER A 325 3.36 -8.10 2.81
C SER A 325 2.52 -8.80 1.73
N GLY A 326 1.49 -8.11 1.22
CA GLY A 326 0.70 -8.56 0.05
C GLY A 326 1.46 -8.49 -1.28
N ASP A 327 2.48 -7.63 -1.37
CA ASP A 327 3.29 -7.42 -2.58
C ASP A 327 4.35 -8.51 -2.79
N VAL A 328 4.63 -9.31 -1.75
CA VAL A 328 5.59 -10.44 -1.77
C VAL A 328 5.36 -11.39 -2.95
N LEU A 329 4.12 -11.61 -3.37
CA LEU A 329 3.85 -12.49 -4.51
C LEU A 329 4.25 -11.91 -5.86
N GLN A 330 4.16 -10.59 -6.02
CA GLN A 330 4.64 -9.90 -7.22
C GLN A 330 6.15 -10.05 -7.32
N ILE A 331 6.85 -9.92 -6.19
CA ILE A 331 8.30 -10.14 -6.09
C ILE A 331 8.67 -11.60 -6.36
N MET A 332 7.86 -12.55 -5.89
CA MET A 332 8.09 -13.98 -6.12
C MET A 332 7.87 -14.43 -7.57
N GLY A 333 7.55 -13.51 -8.50
CA GLY A 333 7.31 -13.80 -9.91
C GLY A 333 6.03 -14.59 -10.17
N LYS A 334 5.11 -14.64 -9.19
CA LYS A 334 3.87 -15.42 -9.27
C LYS A 334 2.69 -14.65 -9.87
N THR A 335 2.82 -13.34 -10.00
CA THR A 335 1.87 -12.45 -10.65
C THR A 335 2.64 -11.39 -11.44
N PRO A 336 2.17 -10.95 -12.63
CA PRO A 336 2.77 -9.83 -13.33
C PRO A 336 2.77 -8.58 -12.41
N GLY A 337 3.96 -8.12 -12.05
CA GLY A 337 4.15 -7.01 -11.11
C GLY A 337 3.78 -5.66 -11.71
N THR A 338 3.53 -4.68 -10.84
CA THR A 338 3.39 -3.27 -11.25
C THR A 338 4.72 -2.59 -11.58
N ASP A 339 5.82 -3.16 -11.09
CA ASP A 339 7.17 -2.64 -11.31
C ASP A 339 7.72 -3.14 -12.66
N ARG A 340 8.34 -2.23 -13.40
CA ARG A 340 8.97 -2.53 -14.70
C ARG A 340 10.49 -2.46 -14.62
N ASP A 341 11.05 -2.16 -13.45
CA ASP A 341 12.50 -2.16 -13.28
C ASP A 341 13.03 -3.59 -13.27
N SER A 342 13.42 -4.04 -14.46
CA SER A 342 13.91 -5.40 -14.67
C SER A 342 15.18 -5.73 -13.88
N GLN A 343 15.97 -4.75 -13.45
CA GLN A 343 17.19 -4.99 -12.69
C GLN A 343 16.87 -5.23 -11.22
N LEU A 344 16.05 -4.34 -10.64
CA LEU A 344 15.56 -4.49 -9.27
C LEU A 344 14.85 -5.83 -9.08
N ILE A 345 13.93 -6.18 -9.97
CA ILE A 345 13.19 -7.45 -9.91
C ILE A 345 14.15 -8.65 -9.91
N LYS A 346 15.15 -8.67 -10.81
CA LYS A 346 16.12 -9.77 -10.88
C LYS A 346 16.94 -9.92 -9.60
N MET A 347 17.35 -8.82 -8.97
CA MET A 347 18.10 -8.87 -7.72
C MET A 347 17.26 -9.49 -6.60
N VAL A 348 16.00 -9.08 -6.49
CA VAL A 348 15.10 -9.57 -5.46
C VAL A 348 14.72 -11.04 -5.72
N GLU A 349 14.48 -11.43 -6.97
CA GLU A 349 14.26 -12.83 -7.36
C GLU A 349 15.48 -13.72 -7.06
N ALA A 350 16.69 -13.23 -7.30
CA ALA A 350 17.93 -13.95 -6.97
C ALA A 350 18.06 -14.16 -5.46
N ALA A 351 17.79 -13.13 -4.65
CA ALA A 351 17.77 -13.23 -3.20
C ALA A 351 16.73 -14.27 -2.74
N LEU A 352 15.50 -14.21 -3.25
CA LEU A 352 14.45 -15.18 -2.92
C LEU A 352 14.80 -16.62 -3.32
N SER A 353 15.45 -16.80 -4.47
CA SER A 353 15.91 -18.11 -4.92
C SER A 353 16.92 -18.71 -3.92
N ARG A 354 17.83 -17.89 -3.40
CA ARG A 354 18.80 -18.30 -2.37
C ARG A 354 18.13 -18.61 -1.04
N VAL A 355 17.15 -17.82 -0.59
CA VAL A 355 16.34 -18.13 0.61
C VAL A 355 15.71 -19.51 0.50
N ARG A 356 15.07 -19.81 -0.64
CA ARG A 356 14.45 -21.13 -0.90
C ARG A 356 15.48 -22.26 -0.96
N GLY A 357 16.63 -22.01 -1.55
CA GLY A 357 17.74 -22.96 -1.62
C GLY A 357 18.33 -23.30 -0.26
N GLY A 358 18.47 -22.30 0.62
CA GLY A 358 18.95 -22.47 2.00
C GLY A 358 18.00 -23.31 2.85
N ALA A 359 16.68 -23.07 2.76
CA ALA A 359 15.67 -23.78 3.54
C ALA A 359 15.65 -25.29 3.24
N ARG A 360 16.01 -25.69 2.02
CA ARG A 360 16.13 -27.10 1.62
C ARG A 360 17.37 -27.78 2.21
N LYS A 361 18.45 -27.02 2.46
CA LYS A 361 19.72 -27.53 3.01
C LYS A 361 19.67 -27.66 4.54
N GLU A 362 19.06 -26.70 5.25
CA GLU A 362 18.93 -26.76 6.72
C GLU A 362 18.04 -27.94 7.18
N LYS A 363 17.00 -28.31 6.42
CA LYS A 363 16.17 -29.51 6.73
C LYS A 363 16.92 -30.85 6.65
N GLY A 364 18.16 -30.87 6.15
CA GLY A 364 19.00 -32.07 6.04
C GLY A 364 20.25 -32.08 6.91
N SER A 365 20.50 -31.03 7.71
CA SER A 365 21.76 -30.79 8.39
C SER A 365 21.54 -30.64 9.90
N LYS A 366 21.90 -31.66 10.68
CA LYS A 366 22.07 -31.53 12.13
C LYS A 366 23.52 -31.14 12.42
N ASP A 367 23.66 -30.08 13.22
CA ASP A 367 24.84 -29.70 14.00
C ASP A 367 26.11 -29.32 13.24
N THR A 368 26.40 -28.01 13.19
CA THR A 368 27.77 -27.48 13.26
C THR A 368 27.79 -26.16 14.03
N LYS A 369 28.80 -25.98 14.89
CA LYS A 369 28.90 -24.95 15.94
C LYS A 369 29.45 -23.58 15.51
N ASP A 370 29.60 -23.32 14.21
CA ASP A 370 30.05 -22.02 13.68
C ASP A 370 29.02 -21.46 12.69
N GLU A 371 27.74 -21.40 13.10
CA GLU A 371 26.73 -20.73 12.28
C GLU A 371 26.92 -19.20 12.39
N PRO A 372 27.08 -18.48 11.26
CA PRO A 372 27.06 -17.03 11.27
C PRO A 372 25.75 -16.55 11.90
N GLY A 373 25.80 -15.38 12.56
CA GLY A 373 24.59 -14.79 13.15
C GLY A 373 23.47 -14.69 12.10
N SER A 374 22.21 -14.88 12.51
CA SER A 374 21.06 -14.91 11.58
C SER A 374 21.02 -13.69 10.64
N ALA A 375 21.40 -12.51 11.15
CA ALA A 375 21.56 -11.28 10.38
C ALA A 375 22.67 -11.36 9.31
N GLU A 376 23.85 -11.90 9.66
CA GLU A 376 24.97 -12.07 8.72
C GLU A 376 24.61 -13.08 7.62
N ALA A 377 23.95 -14.17 8.01
CA ALA A 377 23.45 -15.17 7.07
C ALA A 377 22.45 -14.54 6.08
N PHE A 378 21.53 -13.71 6.56
CA PHE A 378 20.59 -12.99 5.72
C PHE A 378 21.28 -11.99 4.79
N VAL A 379 22.20 -11.16 5.31
CA VAL A 379 22.95 -10.19 4.50
C VAL A 379 23.73 -10.90 3.39
N ASN A 380 24.39 -12.03 3.68
CA ASN A 380 25.11 -12.81 2.67
C ASN A 380 24.17 -13.45 1.63
N ILE A 381 22.90 -13.71 1.97
CA ILE A 381 21.87 -14.13 1.01
C ILE A 381 21.49 -12.99 0.07
N ILE A 382 21.29 -11.79 0.61
CA ILE A 382 20.91 -10.61 -0.17
C ILE A 382 22.08 -10.17 -1.07
N TYR A 383 23.26 -9.98 -0.49
CA TYR A 383 24.45 -9.49 -1.16
C TYR A 383 25.68 -10.39 -0.86
N PRO A 384 25.87 -11.47 -1.63
CA PRO A 384 26.99 -12.40 -1.41
C PRO A 384 28.36 -11.71 -1.51
N GLY A 385 29.25 -12.00 -0.56
CA GLY A 385 30.60 -11.43 -0.54
C GLY A 385 30.70 -10.02 0.05
N MET A 386 29.60 -9.46 0.53
CA MET A 386 29.60 -8.23 1.31
C MET A 386 30.38 -8.42 2.63
N VAL A 387 31.31 -7.52 2.89
CA VAL A 387 32.05 -7.45 4.15
C VAL A 387 31.36 -6.44 5.06
N LEU A 388 30.85 -6.93 6.20
CA LEU A 388 30.26 -6.08 7.23
C LEU A 388 31.35 -5.31 7.97
N THR A 389 31.06 -4.05 8.31
CA THR A 389 31.89 -3.22 9.19
C THR A 389 31.11 -2.86 10.45
N LYS A 390 31.81 -2.60 11.57
CA LYS A 390 31.17 -2.36 12.87
C LYS A 390 30.40 -1.04 12.94
N ASP A 391 30.78 -0.07 12.12
CA ASP A 391 30.33 1.32 12.24
C ASP A 391 29.21 1.68 11.24
N ILE A 392 28.69 0.70 10.50
CA ILE A 392 27.55 0.89 9.60
C ILE A 392 26.47 -0.15 9.89
N ASP A 393 25.22 0.29 9.89
CA ASP A 393 24.08 -0.60 9.98
C ASP A 393 24.05 -1.56 8.76
N PRO A 394 23.84 -2.87 8.95
CA PRO A 394 23.85 -3.83 7.84
C PRO A 394 22.79 -3.53 6.77
N SER A 395 21.60 -3.04 7.15
CA SER A 395 20.57 -2.65 6.19
C SER A 395 21.02 -1.46 5.36
N VAL A 396 21.69 -0.48 5.97
CA VAL A 396 22.29 0.66 5.25
C VAL A 396 23.36 0.19 4.26
N GLY A 397 24.25 -0.72 4.68
CA GLY A 397 25.30 -1.26 3.81
C GLY A 397 24.75 -2.00 2.59
N VAL A 398 23.72 -2.83 2.78
CA VAL A 398 23.00 -3.52 1.68
C VAL A 398 22.38 -2.52 0.72
N LEU A 399 21.63 -1.53 1.24
CA LEU A 399 20.99 -0.50 0.40
C LEU A 399 22.02 0.27 -0.42
N LEU A 400 23.15 0.63 0.18
CA LEU A 400 24.22 1.37 -0.49
C LEU A 400 24.82 0.58 -1.67
N LEU A 401 25.19 -0.68 -1.44
CA LEU A 401 25.76 -1.54 -2.50
C LEU A 401 24.74 -1.84 -3.61
N MET A 402 23.49 -2.10 -3.25
CA MET A 402 22.43 -2.35 -4.23
C MET A 402 22.10 -1.08 -5.05
N SER A 403 22.10 0.11 -4.44
CA SER A 403 21.95 1.38 -5.19
C SER A 403 23.09 1.60 -6.19
N ILE A 404 24.31 1.19 -5.86
CA ILE A 404 25.46 1.25 -6.76
C ILE A 404 25.27 0.30 -7.93
N GLU A 405 24.85 -0.94 -7.66
CA GLU A 405 24.63 -1.97 -8.68
C GLU A 405 23.51 -1.61 -9.66
N LEU A 406 22.42 -1.03 -9.14
CA LEU A 406 21.30 -0.49 -9.92
C LEU A 406 21.62 0.82 -10.66
N ARG A 407 22.82 1.40 -10.42
CA ARG A 407 23.25 2.69 -10.99
C ARG A 407 22.33 3.87 -10.64
N GLU A 408 21.59 3.79 -9.52
CA GLU A 408 20.75 4.88 -9.03
C GLU A 408 21.55 5.94 -8.27
N LEU A 409 22.65 5.51 -7.64
CA LEU A 409 23.58 6.40 -6.96
C LEU A 409 24.52 7.06 -7.99
N GLU A 410 24.29 8.35 -8.26
CA GLU A 410 25.09 9.16 -9.21
C GLU A 410 25.70 10.37 -8.49
N THR A 411 26.70 10.99 -9.09
CA THR A 411 27.32 12.21 -8.57
C THR A 411 26.30 13.35 -8.39
N PRO A 412 26.42 14.16 -7.31
CA PRO A 412 27.38 14.01 -6.21
C PRO A 412 26.95 12.93 -5.20
N PHE A 413 27.84 11.97 -4.93
CA PHE A 413 27.52 10.78 -4.14
C PHE A 413 27.25 11.07 -2.66
N PRO A 414 28.07 11.88 -1.95
CA PRO A 414 27.91 12.09 -0.51
C PRO A 414 26.53 12.62 -0.14
N MET A 415 25.97 13.54 -0.94
CA MET A 415 24.63 14.07 -0.69
C MET A 415 23.57 12.97 -0.76
N LYS A 416 23.55 12.15 -1.81
CA LYS A 416 22.59 11.06 -1.92
C LYS A 416 22.76 10.01 -0.82
N MET A 417 23.99 9.69 -0.44
CA MET A 417 24.26 8.73 0.64
C MET A 417 23.71 9.19 1.99
N LEU A 418 23.63 10.50 2.24
CA LEU A 418 23.02 11.03 3.46
C LEU A 418 21.51 10.74 3.55
N CYS A 419 20.82 10.36 2.47
CA CYS A 419 19.43 9.85 2.56
C CYS A 419 19.33 8.56 3.38
N LEU A 420 20.44 7.84 3.55
CA LEU A 420 20.51 6.63 4.36
C LEU A 420 20.90 6.92 5.82
N HIS A 421 21.26 8.17 6.13
CA HIS A 421 21.62 8.59 7.48
C HIS A 421 20.38 9.01 8.25
N ARG A 422 20.24 8.50 9.47
CA ARG A 422 19.14 8.89 10.35
C ARG A 422 19.44 10.24 10.98
N GLN A 423 18.68 11.27 10.62
CA GLN A 423 18.69 12.55 11.33
C GLN A 423 17.26 13.00 11.65
N THR A 424 17.10 13.57 12.84
CA THR A 424 15.89 14.33 13.19
C THR A 424 15.94 15.67 12.46
N GLY A 425 15.02 15.88 11.52
CA GLY A 425 14.95 17.12 10.74
C GLY A 425 14.51 18.32 11.58
N THR A 426 15.06 19.49 11.26
CA THR A 426 14.47 20.78 11.60
C THR A 426 13.38 21.12 10.58
N LYS A 427 12.33 21.86 10.99
CA LYS A 427 11.18 22.21 10.14
C LYS A 427 11.50 23.32 9.11
N GLU A 428 12.61 23.19 8.38
CA GLU A 428 13.02 24.19 7.37
C GLU A 428 12.71 23.76 5.94
N ARG A 429 12.50 24.76 5.06
CA ARG A 429 12.15 24.55 3.64
C ARG A 429 13.35 23.95 2.90
N LEU A 430 13.20 22.73 2.39
CA LEU A 430 14.27 22.10 1.59
C LEU A 430 14.47 22.75 0.22
N LYS A 431 15.74 22.80 -0.15
CA LYS A 431 16.22 22.93 -1.52
C LYS A 431 16.68 21.54 -2.00
N ILE A 432 15.76 20.72 -2.53
CA ILE A 432 16.09 19.42 -3.14
C ILE A 432 15.99 19.47 -4.66
N SER A 433 16.81 18.68 -5.34
CA SER A 433 16.73 18.48 -6.79
C SER A 433 15.73 17.37 -7.16
N ASP A 434 15.23 17.41 -8.40
CA ASP A 434 14.39 16.33 -8.97
C ASP A 434 15.12 14.97 -8.93
N LYS A 435 16.42 14.98 -9.20
CA LYS A 435 17.27 13.77 -9.16
C LYS A 435 17.37 13.19 -7.76
N THR A 436 17.50 14.04 -6.74
CA THR A 436 17.58 13.63 -5.34
C THR A 436 16.27 13.01 -4.87
N LEU A 437 15.13 13.65 -5.21
CA LEU A 437 13.82 13.10 -4.89
C LEU A 437 13.58 11.74 -5.56
N LYS A 438 13.97 11.61 -6.84
CA LYS A 438 13.88 10.33 -7.56
C LYS A 438 14.75 9.25 -6.92
N TYR A 439 15.98 9.58 -6.54
CA TYR A 439 16.87 8.67 -5.82
C TYR A 439 16.25 8.24 -4.48
N TYR A 440 15.72 9.17 -3.69
CA TYR A 440 15.06 8.88 -2.42
C TYR A 440 13.87 7.93 -2.56
N VAL A 441 13.03 8.16 -3.57
CA VAL A 441 11.90 7.28 -3.83
C VAL A 441 12.36 5.92 -4.35
N GLY A 442 13.43 5.86 -5.14
CA GLY A 442 14.09 4.62 -5.56
C GLY A 442 14.60 3.81 -4.37
N ILE A 443 15.36 4.44 -3.47
CA ILE A 443 15.93 3.76 -2.31
C ILE A 443 14.87 3.32 -1.29
N THR A 444 13.79 4.07 -1.12
CA THR A 444 12.66 3.68 -0.27
C THR A 444 11.93 2.46 -0.85
N ARG A 445 11.78 2.40 -2.18
CA ARG A 445 11.23 1.20 -2.85
C ARG A 445 12.15 0.01 -2.65
N LEU A 446 13.45 0.17 -2.89
CA LEU A 446 14.45 -0.88 -2.68
C LEU A 446 14.42 -1.39 -1.23
N PHE A 447 14.33 -0.49 -0.25
CA PHE A 447 14.15 -0.84 1.16
C PHE A 447 12.92 -1.72 1.38
N ASN A 448 11.76 -1.30 0.88
CA ASN A 448 10.51 -2.06 1.01
C ASN A 448 10.63 -3.45 0.36
N TYR A 449 11.26 -3.55 -0.82
CA TYR A 449 11.51 -4.84 -1.48
C TYR A 449 12.40 -5.78 -0.65
N ILE A 450 13.50 -5.29 -0.09
CA ILE A 450 14.41 -6.11 0.71
C ILE A 450 13.75 -6.51 2.04
N LYS A 451 12.98 -5.61 2.64
CA LYS A 451 12.18 -5.91 3.84
C LYS A 451 11.20 -7.04 3.58
N GLU A 452 10.55 -7.07 2.42
CA GLU A 452 9.66 -8.17 2.04
C GLU A 452 10.42 -9.50 1.85
N VAL A 453 11.65 -9.48 1.32
CA VAL A 453 12.51 -10.68 1.28
C VAL A 453 12.87 -11.16 2.69
N LYS A 454 13.14 -10.21 3.60
CA LYS A 454 13.40 -10.49 5.01
C LYS A 454 12.21 -11.19 5.65
N GLU A 455 11.00 -10.67 5.49
CA GLU A 455 9.76 -11.27 6.01
C GLU A 455 9.58 -12.72 5.51
N ILE A 456 9.80 -12.97 4.22
CA ILE A 456 9.75 -14.33 3.65
C ILE A 456 10.81 -15.23 4.27
N TYR A 457 12.03 -14.74 4.46
CA TYR A 457 13.09 -15.49 5.12
C TYR A 457 12.69 -15.84 6.55
N GLU A 458 12.17 -14.90 7.32
CA GLU A 458 11.76 -15.11 8.71
C GLU A 458 10.68 -16.19 8.82
N VAL A 459 9.67 -16.15 7.94
CA VAL A 459 8.61 -17.17 7.88
C VAL A 459 9.14 -18.52 7.40
N THR A 460 10.01 -18.54 6.39
CA THR A 460 10.52 -19.79 5.80
C THR A 460 11.49 -20.52 6.73
N MET A 461 12.34 -19.77 7.43
CA MET A 461 13.36 -20.29 8.33
C MET A 461 12.88 -20.37 9.79
N ASN A 462 11.73 -19.77 10.11
CA ASN A 462 11.23 -19.62 11.48
C ASN A 462 12.30 -18.97 12.41
N LYS A 463 12.97 -17.93 11.91
CA LYS A 463 14.02 -17.17 12.59
C LYS A 463 13.65 -15.68 12.55
N SER A 464 13.72 -14.97 13.67
CA SER A 464 13.53 -13.50 13.68
C SER A 464 14.82 -12.79 13.31
N LEU A 465 14.72 -11.72 12.54
CA LEU A 465 15.82 -10.83 12.15
C LEU A 465 15.56 -9.43 12.72
N ASP A 466 15.41 -9.36 14.04
CA ASP A 466 15.14 -8.11 14.75
C ASP A 466 16.21 -7.06 14.46
N GLY A 467 15.79 -5.82 14.24
CA GLY A 467 16.68 -4.69 13.93
C GLY A 467 16.98 -4.48 12.45
N LEU A 468 16.92 -5.52 11.60
CA LEU A 468 17.13 -5.35 10.16
C LEU A 468 15.89 -4.79 9.47
N PHE A 469 16.11 -3.76 8.64
CA PHE A 469 15.09 -3.07 7.83
C PHE A 469 13.87 -2.61 8.65
N CYS A 470 14.12 -2.18 9.90
CA CYS A 470 13.08 -1.67 10.80
C CYS A 470 12.71 -0.21 10.49
N GLU A 471 13.68 0.59 10.06
CA GLU A 471 13.48 2.02 9.81
C GLU A 471 13.83 2.36 8.37
N ALA A 472 12.89 3.01 7.68
CA ALA A 472 13.04 3.42 6.30
C ALA A 472 14.08 4.54 6.14
N PRO A 473 14.72 4.68 4.96
CA PRO A 473 15.55 5.83 4.63
C PRO A 473 14.80 7.15 4.85
N THR A 474 15.53 8.21 5.23
CA THR A 474 14.95 9.54 5.45
C THR A 474 15.58 10.55 4.50
N LEU A 475 14.75 11.31 3.78
CA LEU A 475 15.26 12.33 2.84
C LEU A 475 15.97 13.50 3.54
N PHE A 476 15.79 13.68 4.85
CA PHE A 476 16.47 14.74 5.60
C PHE A 476 17.72 14.29 6.32
N SER A 477 18.79 14.96 5.93
CA SER A 477 19.86 15.39 6.81
C SER A 477 19.88 16.92 6.78
N ALA A 478 20.10 17.60 7.91
CA ALA A 478 20.05 19.07 7.98
C ALA A 478 21.14 19.78 7.13
N SER A 479 22.01 19.02 6.47
CA SER A 479 22.99 19.52 5.49
C SER A 479 22.56 19.36 4.02
N PHE A 480 21.30 18.99 3.72
CA PHE A 480 20.74 18.91 2.36
C PHE A 480 20.44 20.28 1.74
N HIS A 481 21.36 21.23 1.90
CA HIS A 481 21.41 22.40 1.05
C HIS A 481 22.43 22.10 -0.04
N ASP A 482 22.08 22.35 -1.31
CA ASP A 482 22.99 22.16 -2.46
C ASP A 482 24.38 22.81 -2.24
N THR A 483 24.48 23.76 -1.31
CA THR A 483 25.71 24.21 -0.65
C THR A 483 26.02 23.35 0.59
N PHE A 484 26.77 22.28 0.38
CA PHE A 484 27.24 21.39 1.44
C PHE A 484 28.02 22.17 2.52
N GLY A 485 27.51 22.20 3.76
CA GLY A 485 28.11 22.92 4.89
C GLY A 485 27.96 22.15 6.20
N PHE A 486 29.06 21.94 6.91
CA PHE A 486 29.12 21.19 8.18
C PHE A 486 29.06 22.11 9.42
N SER A 487 28.44 23.29 9.33
CA SER A 487 28.61 24.36 10.31
C SER A 487 27.85 24.19 11.64
N GLU A 488 27.05 23.14 11.81
CA GLU A 488 26.23 22.89 13.02
C GLU A 488 26.38 21.43 13.53
N SER A 489 25.74 21.10 14.66
CA SER A 489 25.79 19.77 15.31
C SER A 489 25.35 18.61 14.39
N SER A 490 24.46 18.89 13.44
CA SER A 490 24.07 17.99 12.34
C SER A 490 25.25 17.67 11.40
N GLY A 491 26.18 18.61 11.23
CA GLY A 491 27.39 18.47 10.43
C GLY A 491 28.33 17.39 10.95
N GLU A 492 28.57 17.31 12.27
CA GLU A 492 29.46 16.28 12.84
C GLU A 492 28.84 14.88 12.72
N SER A 493 27.53 14.76 12.92
CA SER A 493 26.79 13.51 12.69
C SER A 493 26.91 13.03 11.24
N ASN A 494 26.77 13.95 10.27
CA ASN A 494 26.99 13.65 8.85
C ASN A 494 28.43 13.27 8.54
N ARG A 495 29.43 13.97 9.11
CA ARG A 495 30.85 13.62 8.94
C ARG A 495 31.12 12.21 9.45
N ARG A 496 30.55 11.83 10.59
CA ARG A 496 30.70 10.48 11.16
C ARG A 496 30.09 9.43 10.25
N PHE A 497 28.85 9.64 9.79
CA PHE A 497 28.19 8.73 8.86
C PHE A 497 29.00 8.54 7.56
N LEU A 498 29.47 9.64 6.95
CA LEU A 498 30.27 9.58 5.73
C LEU A 498 31.62 8.87 5.95
N LYS A 499 32.25 9.02 7.12
CA LYS A 499 33.45 8.23 7.48
C LYS A 499 33.13 6.73 7.55
N SER A 500 32.05 6.35 8.25
CA SER A 500 31.60 4.96 8.31
C SER A 500 31.31 4.39 6.93
N ALA A 501 30.61 5.16 6.08
CA ALA A 501 30.27 4.74 4.73
C ALA A 501 31.50 4.62 3.82
N ARG A 502 32.48 5.53 3.95
CA ARG A 502 33.78 5.43 3.27
C ARG A 502 34.51 4.14 3.66
N ASP A 503 34.60 3.85 4.95
CA ASP A 503 35.34 2.70 5.46
C ASP A 503 34.65 1.38 5.08
N PHE A 504 33.32 1.35 5.11
CA PHE A 504 32.51 0.26 4.56
C PHE A 504 32.77 0.06 3.05
N LEU A 505 32.73 1.13 2.26
CA LEU A 505 32.96 1.05 0.81
C LEU A 505 34.38 0.57 0.48
N ARG A 506 35.40 1.02 1.21
CA ARG A 506 36.78 0.52 1.07
C ARG A 506 36.90 -0.98 1.35
N ALA A 507 36.23 -1.47 2.39
CA ALA A 507 36.20 -2.91 2.69
C ALA A 507 35.53 -3.74 1.58
N ASN A 508 34.71 -3.11 0.76
CA ASN A 508 33.91 -3.72 -0.30
C ASN A 508 34.33 -3.27 -1.72
N GLU A 509 35.51 -2.66 -1.89
CA GLU A 509 35.95 -2.03 -3.14
C GLU A 509 35.95 -2.98 -4.35
N LYS A 510 36.18 -4.27 -4.12
CA LYS A 510 36.21 -5.29 -5.17
C LYS A 510 34.83 -5.65 -5.74
N LEU A 511 33.74 -5.24 -5.08
CA LEU A 511 32.39 -5.59 -5.49
C LEU A 511 31.90 -4.73 -6.66
N SER A 512 32.45 -3.53 -6.86
CA SER A 512 32.08 -2.67 -7.99
C SER A 512 33.18 -1.67 -8.37
N PRO A 513 33.47 -1.51 -9.67
CA PRO A 513 34.55 -0.63 -10.13
C PRO A 513 34.28 0.86 -9.90
N ILE A 514 33.05 1.27 -9.57
CA ILE A 514 32.76 2.68 -9.27
C ILE A 514 33.10 3.07 -7.81
N ILE A 515 33.24 2.10 -6.92
CA ILE A 515 33.47 2.32 -5.48
C ILE A 515 34.70 3.21 -5.20
N PRO A 516 35.87 3.01 -5.85
CA PRO A 516 37.04 3.88 -5.63
C PRO A 516 36.73 5.37 -5.87
N TYR A 517 35.96 5.68 -6.92
CA TYR A 517 35.57 7.06 -7.24
C TYR A 517 34.62 7.65 -6.19
N ILE A 518 33.70 6.83 -5.66
CA ILE A 518 32.78 7.26 -4.59
C ILE A 518 33.59 7.57 -3.32
N VAL A 519 34.53 6.70 -2.95
CA VAL A 519 35.41 6.87 -1.79
C VAL A 519 36.24 8.16 -1.92
N GLU A 520 36.80 8.43 -3.10
CA GLU A 520 37.55 9.66 -3.38
C GLU A 520 36.67 10.92 -3.20
N GLU A 521 35.45 10.92 -3.73
CA GLU A 521 34.53 12.05 -3.58
C GLU A 521 34.14 12.28 -2.11
N ILE A 522 33.91 11.22 -1.33
CA ILE A 522 33.67 11.32 0.11
C ILE A 522 34.88 11.93 0.82
N GLU A 523 36.10 11.53 0.49
CA GLU A 523 37.31 12.09 1.10
C GLU A 523 37.52 13.56 0.79
N VAL A 524 37.31 13.98 -0.46
CA VAL A 524 37.35 15.39 -0.86
C VAL A 524 36.30 16.18 -0.08
N THR A 525 35.12 15.60 0.09
CA THR A 525 34.01 16.21 0.83
C THR A 525 34.32 16.34 2.33
N LEU A 526 34.93 15.32 2.95
CA LEU A 526 35.31 15.35 4.37
C LEU A 526 36.47 16.30 4.67
N LYS A 527 37.26 16.70 3.68
CA LYS A 527 38.35 17.69 3.81
C LYS A 527 37.85 19.14 3.74
N LYS A 528 36.67 19.37 3.18
CA LYS A 528 35.95 20.66 3.25
C LYS A 528 35.24 20.78 4.60
#